data_AF-C4ZC60-F1
#
_entry.id   AF-C4ZC60-F1
#
_cell.length_a   1.000
_cell.length_b   1.000
_cell.length_c   1.000
_cell.angle_alpha   90.00
_cell.angle_beta   90.00
_cell.angle_gamma   90.00
#
_symmetry.space_group_name_H-M   'P 1'
#
loop_
_entity.id
_entity.type
_entity.pdbx_description
1 polymer ?
#
loop_
_entity_poly.entity_id
_entity_poly.type
_entity_poly.pdbx_seq_one_letter_code
_entity_poly.pdbx_strand_id
1 'polypeptide(L)'
;MNKTVNLFVLAGCWECPDDIGVTVVAISSDEKQLIDRLDQIADTQAKEYVSIEGSILMEEHTDTRYEISGGISGNARFYITEEPAVINEALMGEISRAMSESDRTEDVKNYLQGLYESENLDEEKYEELVDSEEFLQKAVELFDKMEDCNTPFNTTMELAVDEARKEMAI
;
A
#
# COMPACT_ATOMS: atom_id res chain seq x y z
N MET A 1 -14.80 -17.39 8.01
CA MET A 1 -15.43 -16.21 8.67
C MET A 1 -15.21 -15.00 7.77
N ASN A 2 -16.25 -14.25 7.41
CA ASN A 2 -16.08 -13.07 6.54
C ASN A 2 -15.64 -11.87 7.38
N LYS A 3 -14.52 -11.26 7.02
CA LYS A 3 -14.07 -10.00 7.61
C LYS A 3 -14.48 -8.86 6.69
N THR A 4 -15.02 -7.78 7.24
CA THR A 4 -15.27 -6.55 6.48
C THR A 4 -14.21 -5.53 6.85
N VAL A 5 -13.60 -4.93 5.85
CA VAL A 5 -12.64 -3.83 6.00
C VAL A 5 -13.20 -2.63 5.24
N ASN A 6 -13.17 -1.46 5.85
CA ASN A 6 -13.54 -0.22 5.17
C ASN A 6 -12.32 0.27 4.39
N LEU A 7 -12.50 0.47 3.09
CA LEU A 7 -11.49 1.03 2.22
C LEU A 7 -12.02 2.36 1.68
N PHE A 8 -11.15 3.33 1.57
CA PHE A 8 -11.39 4.54 0.81
C PHE A 8 -10.89 4.32 -0.62
N VAL A 9 -11.63 4.85 -1.59
CA VAL A 9 -11.32 4.74 -3.01
C VAL A 9 -11.36 6.14 -3.61
N LEU A 10 -10.22 6.57 -4.17
CA LEU A 10 -10.11 7.78 -4.96
C LEU A 10 -10.30 7.40 -6.43
N ALA A 11 -11.44 7.79 -7.00
CA ALA A 11 -11.76 7.56 -8.39
C ALA A 11 -11.69 8.87 -9.18
N GLY A 12 -11.24 8.81 -10.42
CA GLY A 12 -11.16 9.93 -11.34
C GLY A 12 -11.87 9.65 -12.66
N CYS A 13 -12.53 10.65 -13.21
CA CYS A 13 -12.99 10.65 -14.60
C CYS A 13 -12.68 11.98 -15.27
N TRP A 14 -12.40 11.93 -16.57
CA TRP A 14 -12.12 13.12 -17.36
C TRP A 14 -12.59 12.93 -18.80
N GLU A 15 -12.79 14.06 -19.45
CA GLU A 15 -13.18 14.14 -20.85
C GLU A 15 -12.56 15.41 -21.44
N CYS A 16 -11.86 15.24 -22.56
CA CYS A 16 -11.47 16.29 -23.48
C CYS A 16 -11.82 15.86 -24.91
N PRO A 17 -11.69 16.74 -25.93
CA PRO A 17 -12.02 16.39 -27.30
C PRO A 17 -11.28 15.16 -27.86
N ASP A 18 -10.09 14.89 -27.33
CA ASP A 18 -9.19 13.85 -27.83
C ASP A 18 -9.17 12.57 -26.96
N ASP A 19 -9.66 12.63 -25.71
CA ASP A 19 -9.57 11.53 -24.76
C ASP A 19 -10.69 11.54 -23.71
N ILE A 20 -11.13 10.35 -23.31
CA ILE A 20 -12.08 10.11 -22.24
C ILE A 20 -11.53 9.00 -21.36
N GLY A 21 -11.41 9.28 -20.06
CA GLY A 21 -10.85 8.31 -19.12
C GLY A 21 -11.66 8.18 -17.84
N VAL A 22 -11.59 6.98 -17.28
CA VAL A 22 -12.06 6.66 -15.93
C VAL A 22 -11.05 5.72 -15.30
N THR A 23 -10.68 6.00 -14.04
CA THR A 23 -9.73 5.14 -13.32
C THR A 23 -9.96 5.19 -11.82
N VAL A 24 -9.53 4.12 -11.14
CA VAL A 24 -9.26 4.15 -9.71
C VAL A 24 -7.83 4.63 -9.55
N VAL A 25 -7.66 5.83 -8.99
CA VAL A 25 -6.36 6.46 -8.80
C VAL A 25 -5.61 5.80 -7.63
N ALA A 26 -6.32 5.56 -6.53
CA ALA A 26 -5.74 4.97 -5.34
C ALA A 26 -6.82 4.33 -4.46
N ILE A 27 -6.41 3.32 -3.69
CA ILE A 27 -7.22 2.65 -2.67
C ILE A 27 -6.40 2.63 -1.39
N SER A 28 -6.97 3.01 -0.25
CA SER A 28 -6.29 2.95 1.05
C SER A 28 -7.29 2.69 2.17
N SER A 29 -6.84 2.07 3.26
CA SER A 29 -7.60 2.03 4.52
C SER A 29 -7.46 3.33 5.33
N ASP A 30 -6.53 4.21 4.95
CA ASP A 30 -6.30 5.52 5.56
C ASP A 30 -6.80 6.62 4.62
N GLU A 31 -7.94 7.24 4.97
CA GLU A 31 -8.56 8.31 4.19
C GLU A 31 -7.59 9.46 3.93
N LYS A 32 -6.75 9.79 4.91
CA LYS A 32 -5.84 10.94 4.82
C LYS A 32 -4.85 10.81 3.66
N GLN A 33 -4.37 9.59 3.38
CA GLN A 33 -3.49 9.35 2.24
C GLN A 33 -4.17 9.67 0.91
N LEU A 34 -5.49 9.43 0.80
CA LEU A 34 -6.24 9.76 -0.40
C LEU A 34 -6.56 11.24 -0.50
N ILE A 35 -6.79 11.92 0.63
CA ILE A 35 -6.92 13.38 0.69
C ILE A 35 -5.61 14.03 0.22
N ASP A 36 -4.47 13.61 0.77
CA ASP A 36 -3.16 14.13 0.37
C ASP A 36 -2.88 13.89 -1.13
N ARG A 37 -3.36 12.76 -1.68
CA ARG A 37 -3.28 12.48 -3.13
C ARG A 37 -4.24 13.35 -3.94
N LEU A 38 -5.45 13.60 -3.46
CA LEU A 38 -6.42 14.49 -4.09
C LEU A 38 -5.90 15.93 -4.15
N ASP A 39 -5.28 16.41 -3.07
CA ASP A 39 -4.63 17.71 -2.99
C ASP A 39 -3.53 17.85 -4.06
N GLN A 40 -2.70 16.82 -4.26
CA GLN A 40 -1.68 16.82 -5.31
C GLN A 40 -2.29 16.89 -6.72
N ILE A 41 -3.42 16.22 -6.93
CA ILE A 41 -4.15 16.29 -8.22
C ILE A 41 -4.68 17.71 -8.42
N ALA A 42 -5.23 18.33 -7.38
CA ALA A 42 -5.72 19.70 -7.43
C ALA A 42 -4.59 20.71 -7.69
N ASP A 43 -3.45 20.59 -6.99
CA ASP A 43 -2.27 21.45 -7.16
C ASP A 43 -1.71 21.43 -8.58
N THR A 44 -1.81 20.26 -9.24
CA THR A 44 -1.36 20.08 -10.62
C THR A 44 -2.47 20.30 -11.65
N GLN A 45 -3.69 20.63 -11.20
CA GLN A 45 -4.87 20.82 -12.04
C GLN A 45 -5.17 19.61 -12.92
N ALA A 46 -5.00 18.41 -12.34
CA ALA A 46 -5.21 17.12 -12.98
C ALA A 46 -4.41 16.90 -14.29
N LYS A 47 -3.28 17.60 -14.49
CA LYS A 47 -2.44 17.49 -15.70
C LYS A 47 -1.91 16.09 -15.98
N GLU A 48 -1.84 15.23 -14.96
CA GLU A 48 -1.49 13.81 -15.12
C GLU A 48 -2.57 13.04 -15.92
N TYR A 49 -3.83 13.48 -15.87
CA TYR A 49 -4.98 12.79 -16.43
C TYR A 49 -5.57 13.50 -17.65
N VAL A 50 -5.63 14.83 -17.63
CA VAL A 50 -6.24 15.60 -18.72
C VAL A 50 -5.52 16.92 -18.94
N SER A 51 -5.32 17.27 -20.21
CA SER A 51 -4.82 18.59 -20.60
C SER A 51 -5.98 19.55 -20.78
N ILE A 52 -6.21 20.42 -19.79
CA ILE A 52 -7.19 21.50 -19.88
C ILE A 52 -6.46 22.76 -20.36
N GLU A 53 -6.60 23.05 -21.65
CA GLU A 53 -6.01 24.25 -22.26
C GLU A 53 -6.93 25.48 -22.09
N GLY A 54 -6.32 26.66 -22.03
CA GLY A 54 -7.05 27.93 -21.99
C GLY A 54 -7.50 28.35 -20.59
N SER A 55 -8.60 29.09 -20.52
CA SER A 55 -9.12 29.62 -19.26
C SER A 55 -9.95 28.59 -18.53
N ILE A 56 -9.63 28.38 -17.26
CA ILE A 56 -10.44 27.58 -16.34
C ILE A 56 -11.77 28.32 -16.11
N LEU A 57 -12.88 27.64 -16.39
CA LEU A 57 -14.22 28.16 -16.21
C LEU A 57 -14.80 27.80 -14.84
N MET A 58 -14.39 26.66 -14.30
CA MET A 58 -14.79 26.18 -12.98
C MET A 58 -13.65 25.37 -12.36
N GLU A 59 -13.42 25.59 -11.07
CA GLU A 59 -12.56 24.79 -10.22
C GLU A 59 -13.20 24.72 -8.83
N GLU A 60 -13.45 23.52 -8.34
CA GLU A 60 -14.02 23.25 -7.02
C GLU A 60 -13.16 22.21 -6.31
N HIS A 61 -12.79 22.51 -5.07
CA HIS A 61 -11.98 21.61 -4.26
C HIS A 61 -12.55 21.54 -2.84
N THR A 62 -12.82 20.32 -2.38
CA THR A 62 -13.26 19.98 -1.04
C THR A 62 -12.44 18.80 -0.52
N ASP A 63 -12.57 18.48 0.76
CA ASP A 63 -11.83 17.40 1.42
C ASP A 63 -11.95 16.02 0.71
N THR A 64 -13.02 15.79 -0.06
CA THR A 64 -13.28 14.48 -0.71
C THR A 64 -13.55 14.58 -2.20
N ARG A 65 -13.43 15.79 -2.79
CA ARG A 65 -13.76 16.01 -4.20
C ARG A 65 -12.92 17.11 -4.82
N TYR A 66 -12.45 16.86 -6.03
CA TYR A 66 -11.84 17.87 -6.88
C TYR A 66 -12.50 17.87 -8.26
N GLU A 67 -12.89 19.04 -8.76
CA GLU A 67 -13.41 19.21 -10.10
C GLU A 67 -12.81 20.41 -10.78
N ILE A 68 -12.51 20.26 -12.07
CA ILE A 68 -11.99 21.32 -12.91
C ILE A 68 -12.62 21.24 -14.31
N SER A 69 -12.93 22.38 -14.90
CA SER A 69 -13.47 22.48 -16.26
C SER A 69 -12.93 23.71 -16.99
N GLY A 70 -12.40 23.49 -18.19
CA GLY A 70 -12.07 24.54 -19.16
C GLY A 70 -13.15 24.71 -20.25
N GLY A 71 -14.35 24.13 -20.04
CA GLY A 71 -15.41 24.14 -21.03
C GLY A 71 -15.12 23.18 -22.18
N ILE A 72 -14.83 23.71 -23.37
CA ILE A 72 -14.61 22.90 -24.58
C ILE A 72 -13.23 22.20 -24.54
N SER A 73 -12.27 22.72 -23.79
CA SER A 73 -10.93 22.12 -23.70
C SER A 73 -10.86 20.87 -22.83
N GLY A 74 -11.83 20.68 -21.93
CA GLY A 74 -11.97 19.46 -21.16
C GLY A 74 -12.44 19.70 -19.73
N ASN A 75 -12.77 18.60 -19.06
CA ASN A 75 -13.18 18.56 -17.68
C ASN A 75 -12.60 17.33 -16.97
N ALA A 76 -12.40 17.44 -15.66
CA ALA A 76 -11.94 16.37 -14.80
C ALA A 76 -12.70 16.40 -13.48
N ARG A 77 -12.98 15.23 -12.91
CA ARG A 77 -13.63 15.07 -11.61
C ARG A 77 -13.02 13.91 -10.86
N PHE A 78 -12.74 14.13 -9.59
CA PHE A 78 -12.14 13.16 -8.70
C PHE A 78 -12.90 13.13 -7.38
N TYR A 79 -13.15 11.93 -6.86
CA TYR A 79 -13.93 11.75 -5.63
C TYR A 79 -13.34 10.64 -4.77
N ILE A 80 -13.34 10.87 -3.46
CA ILE A 80 -13.05 9.86 -2.45
C ILE A 80 -14.38 9.27 -1.97
N THR A 81 -14.47 7.95 -1.94
CA THR A 81 -15.64 7.20 -1.47
C THR A 81 -15.21 6.15 -0.46
N GLU A 82 -16.00 5.95 0.60
CA GLU A 82 -15.82 4.85 1.54
C GLU A 82 -16.59 3.62 1.06
N GLU A 83 -15.88 2.53 0.82
CA GLU A 83 -16.40 1.28 0.28
C GLU A 83 -16.10 0.11 1.24
N PRO A 84 -17.13 -0.55 1.81
CA PRO A 84 -16.94 -1.71 2.66
C PRO A 84 -16.57 -2.94 1.82
N ALA A 85 -15.33 -3.40 1.94
CA ALA A 85 -14.83 -4.59 1.26
C ALA A 85 -15.06 -5.85 2.12
N VAL A 86 -15.80 -6.82 1.58
CA VAL A 86 -15.99 -8.12 2.21
C VAL A 86 -14.86 -9.06 1.79
N ILE A 87 -13.99 -9.37 2.75
CA ILE A 87 -12.93 -10.35 2.62
C ILE A 87 -13.51 -11.74 2.92
N ASN A 88 -13.93 -12.42 1.85
CA ASN A 88 -14.41 -13.79 1.92
C ASN A 88 -13.27 -14.80 1.76
N GLU A 89 -13.54 -16.09 2.03
CA GLU A 89 -12.51 -17.14 2.00
C GLU A 89 -11.84 -17.33 0.64
N ALA A 90 -12.56 -17.14 -0.46
CA ALA A 90 -11.97 -17.21 -1.79
C ALA A 90 -10.99 -16.06 -2.03
N LEU A 91 -11.38 -14.83 -1.69
CA LEU A 91 -10.53 -13.64 -1.81
C LEU A 91 -9.32 -13.72 -0.87
N MET A 92 -9.49 -14.23 0.36
CA MET A 92 -8.36 -14.51 1.25
C MET A 92 -7.38 -15.50 0.64
N GLY A 93 -7.87 -16.55 -0.02
CA GLY A 93 -7.04 -17.51 -0.73
C GLY A 93 -6.23 -16.88 -1.86
N GLU A 94 -6.84 -15.99 -2.66
CA GLU A 94 -6.12 -15.26 -3.71
C GLU A 94 -5.08 -14.29 -3.14
N ILE A 95 -5.42 -13.54 -2.08
CA ILE A 95 -4.47 -12.66 -1.37
C ILE A 95 -3.30 -13.47 -0.84
N SER A 96 -3.56 -14.60 -0.18
CA SER A 96 -2.52 -15.47 0.37
C SER A 96 -1.59 -16.01 -0.72
N ARG A 97 -2.10 -16.39 -1.89
CA ARG A 97 -1.27 -16.82 -3.02
C ARG A 97 -0.41 -15.69 -3.56
N ALA A 98 -0.98 -14.51 -3.78
CA ALA A 98 -0.21 -13.35 -4.23
C ALA A 98 0.88 -12.97 -3.22
N MET A 99 0.57 -13.03 -1.92
CA MET A 99 1.55 -12.80 -0.85
C MET A 99 2.63 -13.89 -0.81
N SER A 100 2.30 -15.15 -1.11
CA SER A 100 3.30 -16.24 -1.17
C SER A 100 4.27 -16.13 -2.35
N GLU A 101 3.91 -15.36 -3.38
CA GLU A 101 4.80 -15.04 -4.50
C GLU A 101 5.68 -13.81 -4.20
N SER A 102 5.38 -13.05 -3.14
CA SER A 102 6.16 -11.89 -2.73
C SER A 102 7.38 -12.33 -1.94
N ASP A 103 8.56 -11.87 -2.35
CA ASP A 103 9.78 -12.06 -1.59
C ASP A 103 9.72 -11.24 -0.28
N ARG A 104 9.68 -11.94 0.86
CA ARG A 104 9.60 -11.36 2.21
C ARG A 104 10.97 -11.05 2.81
N THR A 105 12.04 -11.24 2.05
CA THR A 105 13.41 -10.93 2.50
C THR A 105 13.54 -9.50 3.01
N GLU A 106 12.90 -8.53 2.34
CA GLU A 106 12.96 -7.13 2.74
C GLU A 106 12.20 -6.87 4.05
N ASP A 107 11.09 -7.58 4.29
CA ASP A 107 10.34 -7.48 5.55
C ASP A 107 11.19 -7.97 6.74
N VAL A 108 11.94 -9.06 6.56
CA VAL A 108 12.89 -9.57 7.56
C VAL A 108 13.99 -8.55 7.82
N LYS A 109 14.56 -7.94 6.78
CA LYS A 109 15.60 -6.90 6.93
C LYS A 109 15.07 -5.67 7.67
N ASN A 110 13.88 -5.20 7.31
CA ASN A 110 13.23 -4.07 8.00
C ASN A 110 12.98 -4.38 9.48
N TYR A 111 12.59 -5.62 9.81
CA TYR A 111 12.44 -6.04 11.19
C TYR A 111 13.78 -6.04 11.94
N LEU A 112 14.84 -6.58 11.35
CA LEU A 112 16.20 -6.56 11.92
C LEU A 112 16.71 -5.13 12.13
N GLN A 113 16.46 -4.23 11.18
CA GLN A 113 16.81 -2.82 11.29
C GLN A 113 16.07 -2.18 12.46
N GLY A 114 14.77 -2.46 12.61
CA GLY A 114 14.00 -1.99 13.76
C GLY A 114 14.56 -2.49 15.10
N LEU A 115 15.06 -3.73 15.17
CA LEU A 115 15.74 -4.23 16.38
C LEU A 115 17.06 -3.51 16.66
N TYR A 116 17.85 -3.20 15.62
CA TYR A 116 19.08 -2.44 15.76
C TYR A 116 18.82 -1.00 16.23
N GLU A 117 17.89 -0.31 15.59
CA GLU A 117 17.50 1.07 15.95
C GLU A 117 16.91 1.17 17.36
N SER A 118 16.33 0.09 17.88
CA SER A 118 15.79 0.01 19.23
C SER A 118 16.78 -0.56 20.27
N GLU A 119 18.06 -0.71 19.91
CA GLU A 119 19.15 -1.23 20.75
C GLU A 119 18.92 -2.68 21.26
N ASN A 120 18.02 -3.43 20.60
CA ASN A 120 17.75 -4.83 20.90
C ASN A 120 18.64 -5.80 20.09
N LEU A 121 19.42 -5.27 19.15
CA LEU A 121 20.39 -6.00 18.34
C LEU A 121 21.65 -5.13 18.20
N ASP A 122 22.82 -5.71 18.48
CA ASP A 122 24.09 -5.02 18.30
C ASP A 122 24.48 -4.91 16.81
N GLU A 123 25.33 -3.95 16.48
CA GLU A 123 25.74 -3.65 15.09
C GLU A 123 26.40 -4.85 14.40
N GLU A 124 27.30 -5.55 15.09
CA GLU A 124 28.03 -6.71 14.55
C GLU A 124 27.05 -7.84 14.18
N LYS A 125 26.12 -8.17 15.08
CA LYS A 125 25.07 -9.17 14.79
C LYS A 125 24.06 -8.69 13.76
N TYR A 126 23.74 -7.41 13.74
CA TYR A 126 22.84 -6.87 12.74
C TYR A 126 23.43 -7.04 11.34
N GLU A 127 24.69 -6.65 11.14
CA GLU A 127 25.41 -6.83 9.88
C GLU A 127 25.52 -8.32 9.51
N GLU A 128 25.89 -9.19 10.45
CA GLU A 128 25.95 -10.64 10.23
C GLU A 128 24.63 -11.22 9.71
N LEU A 129 23.50 -10.83 10.31
CA LEU A 129 22.19 -11.36 9.96
C LEU A 129 21.63 -10.77 8.66
N VAL A 130 21.84 -9.48 8.40
CA VAL A 130 21.36 -8.82 7.17
C VAL A 130 22.15 -9.23 5.94
N ASP A 131 23.44 -9.55 6.10
CA ASP A 131 24.30 -10.02 4.99
C ASP A 131 24.22 -11.54 4.77
N SER A 132 23.61 -12.29 5.68
CA SER A 132 23.46 -13.75 5.58
C SER A 132 22.20 -14.12 4.78
N GLU A 133 22.39 -14.42 3.48
CA GLU A 133 21.31 -14.90 2.61
C GLU A 133 20.65 -16.19 3.14
N GLU A 134 21.45 -17.10 3.73
CA GLU A 134 20.95 -18.34 4.34
C GLU A 134 20.01 -18.04 5.52
N PHE A 135 20.38 -17.06 6.37
CA PHE A 135 19.54 -16.64 7.49
C PHE A 135 18.23 -16.01 7.01
N LEU A 136 18.32 -15.09 6.05
CA LEU A 136 17.15 -14.39 5.52
C LEU A 136 16.15 -15.37 4.88
N GLN A 137 16.63 -16.30 4.04
CA GLN A 137 15.78 -17.33 3.44
C GLN A 137 15.15 -18.22 4.52
N LYS A 138 15.92 -18.59 5.55
CA LYS A 138 15.41 -19.42 6.64
C LYS A 138 14.33 -18.72 7.45
N ALA A 139 14.50 -17.44 7.76
CA ALA A 139 13.51 -16.63 8.45
C ALA A 139 12.22 -16.51 7.63
N VAL A 140 12.32 -16.29 6.31
CA VAL A 140 11.16 -16.26 5.40
C VAL A 140 10.44 -17.62 5.38
N GLU A 141 11.16 -18.73 5.23
CA GLU A 141 10.56 -20.06 5.26
C GLU A 141 9.81 -20.37 6.57
N LEU A 142 10.35 -19.92 7.70
CA LEU A 142 9.71 -20.10 9.00
C LEU A 142 8.50 -19.18 9.14
N PHE A 143 8.59 -17.93 8.66
CA PHE A 143 7.47 -17.02 8.62
C PHE A 143 6.30 -17.61 7.84
N ASP A 144 6.53 -18.12 6.62
CA ASP A 144 5.48 -18.71 5.78
C ASP A 144 4.81 -19.94 6.41
N LYS A 145 5.55 -20.68 7.25
CA LYS A 145 5.00 -21.83 8.00
C LYS A 145 4.18 -21.40 9.22
N MET A 146 4.55 -20.27 9.84
CA MET A 146 3.93 -19.76 11.07
C MET A 146 2.79 -18.79 10.80
N GLU A 147 2.76 -18.15 9.62
CA GLU A 147 1.75 -17.16 9.28
C GLU A 147 0.35 -17.78 9.33
N ASP A 148 -0.46 -17.25 10.24
CA ASP A 148 -1.88 -17.52 10.30
C ASP A 148 -2.66 -16.20 10.32
N CYS A 149 -3.90 -16.22 9.84
CA CYS A 149 -4.72 -14.99 9.78
C CYS A 149 -5.17 -14.47 11.15
N ASN A 150 -4.80 -15.14 12.26
CA ASN A 150 -5.21 -14.78 13.62
C ASN A 150 -4.07 -14.16 14.44
N THR A 151 -2.82 -14.29 13.98
CA THR A 151 -1.62 -13.79 14.64
C THR A 151 -1.15 -12.52 13.94
N PRO A 152 -0.89 -11.42 14.67
CA PRO A 152 -0.37 -10.21 14.07
C PRO A 152 0.94 -10.47 13.31
N PHE A 153 1.12 -9.76 12.18
CA PHE A 153 2.31 -9.88 11.34
C PHE A 153 3.62 -9.73 12.14
N ASN A 154 3.74 -8.65 12.93
CA ASN A 154 4.94 -8.39 13.73
C ASN A 154 5.25 -9.51 14.74
N THR A 155 4.22 -10.11 15.33
CA THR A 155 4.38 -11.25 16.25
C THR A 155 4.86 -12.49 15.51
N THR A 156 4.32 -12.74 14.31
CA THR A 156 4.78 -13.86 13.46
C THR A 156 6.24 -13.64 13.02
N MET A 157 6.61 -12.40 12.68
CA MET A 157 7.97 -12.03 12.27
C MET A 157 8.98 -12.23 13.40
N GLU A 158 8.66 -11.77 14.60
CA GLU A 158 9.47 -11.99 15.80
C GLU A 158 9.72 -13.49 16.04
N LEU A 159 8.65 -14.30 16.01
CA LEU A 159 8.75 -15.75 16.21
C LEU A 159 9.60 -16.43 15.12
N ALA A 160 9.45 -16.03 13.86
CA ALA A 160 10.19 -16.61 12.75
C ALA A 160 11.69 -16.29 12.82
N VAL A 161 12.04 -15.03 13.13
CA VAL A 161 13.42 -14.57 13.28
C VAL A 161 14.10 -15.23 14.48
N ASP A 162 13.40 -15.31 15.62
CA ASP A 162 13.93 -15.97 16.82
C ASP A 162 14.15 -17.47 16.61
N GLU A 163 13.25 -18.14 15.89
CA GLU A 163 13.41 -19.56 15.59
C GLU A 163 14.52 -19.80 14.56
N ALA A 164 14.68 -18.92 13.56
CA ALA A 164 15.78 -18.98 12.61
C ALA A 164 17.14 -18.87 13.32
N ARG A 165 17.27 -17.91 14.25
CA ARG A 165 18.49 -17.73 15.09
C ARG A 165 18.82 -19.00 15.87
N LYS A 166 17.81 -19.60 16.53
CA LYS A 166 17.97 -20.86 17.27
C LYS A 166 18.39 -22.02 16.37
N GLU A 167 17.75 -22.20 15.23
CA GLU A 167 18.04 -23.31 14.30
C GLU A 167 19.43 -23.18 13.67
N MET A 168 19.90 -21.95 13.45
CA MET A 168 21.22 -21.66 12.88
C MET A 168 22.33 -21.52 13.93
N ALA A 169 21.97 -21.53 15.22
CA ALA A 169 22.87 -21.35 16.36
C ALA A 169 23.64 -20.01 16.35
N ILE A 170 22.93 -18.93 15.99
CA ILE A 170 23.42 -17.53 15.92
C ILE A 170 22.75 -16.70 17.02
#